data_AF-A0A9D8V9F7-F1
#
_entry.id   AF-A0A9D8V9F7-F1
#
_cell.length_a   1.000
_cell.length_b   1.000
_cell.length_c   1.000
_cell.angle_alpha   90.00
_cell.angle_beta   90.00
_cell.angle_gamma   90.00
#
_symmetry.space_group_name_H-M   'P 1'
#
loop_
_entity.id
_entity.type
_entity.pdbx_description
1 polymer ?
#
loop_
_entity_poly.entity_id
_entity_poly.type
_entity_poly.pdbx_seq_one_letter_code
_entity_poly.pdbx_strand_id
1 'polypeptide(L)'
;MLYPTFSMTNFVKLDLIRRGQPGDDGFGRPTPPVETVVTITANVQPIEKSTDTRILPEADRSKACFKVYSRGEEIRQLKEGPGGWSADRFMWEGELYEVMKVINYSMGILNHYKAICMRVERNSTA
;
A
#
# COMPACT_ATOMS: atom_id res chain seq x y z
N MET A 1 17.51 -17.51 -1.09
CA MET A 1 16.69 -17.03 0.04
C MET A 1 15.42 -17.86 0.11
N LEU A 2 15.17 -18.53 1.24
CA LEU A 2 13.94 -19.30 1.46
C LEU A 2 12.86 -18.32 1.91
N TYR A 3 11.77 -18.29 1.15
CA TYR A 3 10.60 -17.51 1.51
C TYR A 3 9.51 -18.48 2.01
N PRO A 4 8.87 -18.21 3.15
CA PRO A 4 7.85 -19.08 3.72
C PRO A 4 6.63 -19.24 2.80
N THR A 5 6.11 -20.46 2.69
CA THR A 5 4.75 -20.69 2.23
C THR A 5 3.80 -20.48 3.42
N PHE A 6 3.22 -19.29 3.55
CA PHE A 6 2.13 -19.05 4.50
C PHE A 6 0.92 -19.92 4.09
N SER A 7 0.74 -21.04 4.80
CA SER A 7 -0.13 -22.16 4.40
C SER A 7 -1.58 -22.06 4.89
N MET A 8 -2.11 -20.88 5.23
CA MET A 8 -3.50 -20.79 5.75
C MET A 8 -4.38 -19.70 5.12
N THR A 9 -3.87 -18.93 4.15
CA THR A 9 -4.66 -17.93 3.43
C THR A 9 -4.17 -17.88 1.99
N ASN A 10 -5.09 -18.04 1.04
CA ASN A 10 -4.77 -17.98 -0.39
C ASN A 10 -4.02 -16.68 -0.71
N PHE A 11 -2.93 -16.79 -1.47
CA PHE A 11 -2.27 -15.63 -2.03
C PHE A 11 -3.10 -15.10 -3.19
N VAL A 12 -3.30 -13.79 -3.20
CA VAL A 12 -4.03 -13.10 -4.27
C VAL A 12 -3.05 -12.19 -5.00
N LYS A 13 -3.20 -12.12 -6.32
CA LYS A 13 -2.47 -11.15 -7.13
C LYS A 13 -3.16 -9.80 -6.97
N LEU A 14 -2.43 -8.81 -6.47
CA LEU A 14 -2.89 -7.44 -6.35
C LEU A 14 -2.17 -6.57 -7.37
N ASP A 15 -2.92 -5.75 -8.09
CA ASP A 15 -2.36 -4.74 -8.96
C ASP A 15 -2.16 -3.45 -8.17
N LEU A 16 -0.92 -3.13 -7.84
CA LEU A 16 -0.55 -1.87 -7.20
C LEU A 16 -0.44 -0.77 -8.24
N ILE A 17 -1.24 0.27 -8.07
CA ILE A 17 -1.14 1.54 -8.76
C ILE A 17 -0.08 2.38 -8.03
N ARG A 18 1.11 2.48 -8.64
CA ARG A 18 2.20 3.33 -8.17
C ARG A 18 2.18 4.67 -8.90
N ARG A 19 2.06 5.76 -8.15
CA ARG A 19 2.21 7.12 -8.69
C ARG A 19 3.65 7.58 -8.51
N GLY A 20 4.26 8.01 -9.61
CA GLY A 20 5.53 8.75 -9.56
C GLY A 20 5.38 10.11 -8.87
N GLN A 21 6.49 10.83 -8.68
CA GLN A 21 6.41 12.24 -8.30
C GLN A 21 5.78 13.07 -9.45
N PRO A 22 5.06 14.15 -9.14
CA PRO A 22 4.76 15.18 -10.12
C PRO A 22 6.10 15.68 -10.69
N GLY A 23 6.29 15.51 -12.00
CA GLY A 23 7.46 16.04 -12.68
C GLY A 23 7.31 17.53 -12.92
N ASP A 24 8.43 18.22 -13.15
CA ASP A 24 8.44 19.53 -13.78
C ASP A 24 8.73 19.31 -15.27
N ASP A 25 7.94 19.92 -16.18
CA ASP A 25 8.14 19.81 -17.63
C ASP A 25 9.40 20.56 -18.11
N GLY A 26 10.19 21.13 -17.19
CA GLY A 26 11.33 21.99 -17.51
C GLY A 26 10.92 23.41 -17.86
N PHE A 27 9.61 23.70 -17.87
CA PHE A 27 9.02 25.02 -18.07
C PHE A 27 8.26 25.52 -16.83
N GLY A 28 8.44 24.85 -15.68
CA GLY A 28 7.84 25.25 -14.40
C GLY A 28 6.37 24.86 -14.28
N ARG A 29 5.85 23.98 -15.14
CA ARG A 29 4.48 23.47 -15.02
C ARG A 29 4.52 22.09 -14.37
N PRO A 30 3.69 21.87 -13.33
CA PRO A 30 3.55 20.56 -12.72
C PRO A 30 2.94 19.59 -13.75
N THR A 31 3.71 18.59 -14.13
CA THR A 31 3.24 17.48 -14.96
C THR A 31 2.56 16.45 -14.07
N PRO A 32 1.37 15.93 -14.44
CA PRO A 32 0.71 14.88 -13.67
C PRO A 32 1.61 13.65 -13.55
N PRO A 33 1.62 12.98 -12.39
CA PRO A 33 2.48 11.83 -12.16
C PRO A 33 2.09 10.67 -13.08
N VAL A 34 3.09 9.98 -13.63
CA VAL A 34 2.88 8.75 -14.39
C VAL A 34 2.45 7.64 -13.42
N GLU A 35 1.29 7.04 -13.70
CA GLU A 35 0.80 5.87 -12.99
C GLU A 35 1.39 4.60 -13.62
N THR A 36 2.00 3.75 -12.80
CA THR A 36 2.50 2.45 -13.22
C THR A 36 1.81 1.36 -12.41
N VAL A 37 1.39 0.30 -13.08
CA VAL A 37 0.76 -0.84 -12.43
C VAL A 37 1.80 -1.92 -12.17
N VAL A 38 1.92 -2.34 -10.92
CA VAL A 38 2.84 -3.40 -10.48
C VAL A 38 2.01 -4.51 -9.85
N THR A 39 1.96 -5.66 -10.52
CA THR A 39 1.30 -6.83 -9.98
C THR A 39 2.19 -7.46 -8.91
N ILE A 40 1.66 -7.58 -7.69
CA ILE A 40 2.31 -8.25 -6.57
C ILE A 40 1.52 -9.48 -6.13
N THR A 41 2.21 -10.47 -5.56
CA THR A 41 1.59 -11.61 -4.89
C THR A 41 1.54 -11.35 -3.40
N ALA A 42 0.34 -11.12 -2.88
CA ALA A 42 0.15 -10.74 -1.49
C ALA A 42 -0.96 -11.51 -0.80
N ASN A 43 -0.94 -11.47 0.53
CA ASN A 43 -1.99 -11.99 1.38
C ASN A 43 -2.72 -10.83 2.05
N VAL A 44 -4.03 -10.74 1.86
CA VAL A 44 -4.89 -9.69 2.41
C VAL A 44 -5.64 -10.24 3.62
N GLN A 45 -5.48 -9.59 4.77
CA GLN A 45 -6.13 -9.98 6.02
C GLN A 45 -6.89 -8.79 6.64
N PRO A 46 -8.13 -8.99 7.13
CA PRO A 46 -8.85 -7.96 7.87
C PRO A 46 -8.14 -7.61 9.18
N ILE A 47 -8.21 -6.34 9.59
CA ILE A 47 -7.71 -5.91 10.89
C ILE A 47 -8.80 -6.14 11.93
N GLU A 48 -8.74 -7.28 12.62
CA GLU A 48 -9.73 -7.64 13.65
C GLU A 48 -9.55 -6.88 14.98
N LYS A 49 -8.36 -6.31 15.25
CA LYS A 49 -8.04 -5.68 16.54
C LYS A 49 -7.64 -4.20 16.40
N SER A 50 -8.29 -3.38 17.23
CA SER A 50 -8.16 -1.93 17.34
C SER A 50 -6.72 -1.40 17.54
N THR A 51 -5.79 -2.23 18.01
CA THR A 51 -4.43 -1.79 18.34
C THR A 51 -3.64 -1.31 17.13
N ASP A 52 -3.79 -1.96 15.95
CA ASP A 52 -3.14 -1.49 14.73
C ASP A 52 -3.82 -0.22 14.16
N THR A 53 -5.13 -0.04 14.38
CA THR A 53 -5.85 1.19 14.01
C THR A 53 -5.55 2.38 14.93
N ARG A 54 -4.98 2.17 16.13
CA ARG A 54 -4.54 3.29 17.00
C ARG A 54 -3.41 4.11 16.38
N ILE A 55 -2.67 3.53 15.45
CA ILE A 55 -1.62 4.20 14.67
C ILE A 55 -2.22 5.24 13.72
N LEU A 56 -3.51 5.11 13.38
CA LEU A 56 -4.21 6.02 12.48
C LEU A 56 -4.81 7.22 13.25
N PRO A 57 -4.93 8.39 12.58
CA PRO A 57 -5.66 9.54 13.09
C PRO A 57 -7.08 9.16 13.50
N GLU A 58 -7.61 9.79 14.55
CA GLU A 58 -8.88 9.37 15.17
C GLU A 58 -10.07 9.37 14.21
N ALA A 59 -10.10 10.31 13.26
CA ALA A 59 -11.14 10.43 12.24
C ALA A 59 -11.16 9.27 11.22
N ASP A 60 -10.03 8.58 11.05
CA ASP A 60 -9.87 7.54 10.02
C ASP A 60 -10.03 6.11 10.58
N ARG A 61 -10.22 5.96 11.89
CA ARG A 61 -10.34 4.65 12.58
C ARG A 61 -11.65 3.91 12.27
N SER A 62 -12.65 4.59 11.71
CA SER A 62 -13.92 3.99 11.27
C SER A 62 -13.86 3.40 9.86
N LYS A 63 -12.81 3.69 9.09
CA LYS A 63 -12.67 3.21 7.70
C LYS A 63 -12.23 1.76 7.68
N ALA A 64 -12.66 1.03 6.64
CA ALA A 64 -12.21 -0.35 6.42
C ALA A 64 -10.69 -0.37 6.25
N CYS A 65 -10.01 -1.16 7.09
CA CYS A 65 -8.57 -1.30 7.10
C CYS A 65 -8.15 -2.75 6.89
N PHE A 66 -7.11 -2.94 6.07
CA PHE A 66 -6.54 -4.24 5.75
C PHE A 66 -5.05 -4.29 6.07
N LYS A 67 -4.56 -5.49 6.36
CA LYS A 67 -3.14 -5.82 6.37
C LYS A 67 -2.81 -6.58 5.11
N VAL A 68 -1.80 -6.13 4.41
CA VAL A 68 -1.29 -6.78 3.20
C VAL A 68 0.12 -7.27 3.49
N TYR A 69 0.35 -8.56 3.29
CA TYR A 69 1.67 -9.18 3.44
C TYR A 69 2.20 -9.56 2.07
N SER A 70 3.34 -9.00 1.68
CA SER A 70 4.02 -9.30 0.42
C SER A 70 5.27 -10.15 0.64
N ARG A 71 5.50 -11.10 -0.27
CA ARG A 71 6.64 -12.03 -0.29
C ARG A 71 7.83 -11.37 -0.99
N GLY A 72 8.42 -10.37 -0.35
CA GLY A 72 9.64 -9.70 -0.81
C GLY A 72 9.46 -8.65 -1.92
N GLU A 73 8.29 -8.58 -2.55
CA GLU A 73 7.97 -7.49 -3.48
C GLU A 73 7.68 -6.21 -2.68
N GLU A 74 8.31 -5.11 -3.09
CA GLU A 74 8.24 -3.83 -2.38
C GLU A 74 6.81 -3.27 -2.42
N ILE A 75 6.29 -2.90 -1.25
CA ILE A 75 5.10 -2.06 -1.12
C ILE A 75 5.58 -0.69 -0.62
N ARG A 76 5.11 0.39 -1.25
CA ARG A 76 5.52 1.76 -0.91
C ARG A 76 4.46 2.47 -0.09
N GLN A 77 4.87 2.99 1.06
CA GLN A 77 4.13 4.02 1.78
C GLN A 77 4.51 5.41 1.26
N LEU A 78 3.68 6.41 1.53
CA LEU A 78 4.00 7.81 1.27
C LEU A 78 5.35 8.16 1.91
N LYS A 79 6.26 8.72 1.11
CA LYS A 79 7.52 9.26 1.58
C LYS A 79 7.58 10.74 1.21
N GLU A 80 7.56 11.60 2.23
CA GLU A 80 7.70 13.05 2.08
C GLU A 80 9.18 13.44 1.93
N GLY A 81 9.44 14.52 1.19
CA GLY A 81 10.77 15.11 1.01
C GLY A 81 11.37 14.97 -0.40
N PRO A 82 12.59 15.49 -0.63
CA PRO A 82 13.31 15.38 -1.90
C PRO A 82 13.54 13.90 -2.27
N GLY A 83 13.07 13.47 -3.45
CA GLY A 83 13.08 12.04 -3.84
C GLY A 83 12.06 11.18 -3.11
N GLY A 84 11.02 11.80 -2.54
CA GLY A 84 9.84 11.14 -2.01
C GLY A 84 9.02 10.46 -3.11
N TRP A 85 8.03 9.67 -2.70
CA TRP A 85 7.11 9.01 -3.63
C TRP A 85 5.73 8.89 -3.00
N SER A 86 4.71 8.84 -3.85
CA SER A 86 3.34 8.62 -3.40
C SER A 86 3.15 7.21 -2.84
N ALA A 87 2.17 7.05 -1.95
CA ALA A 87 1.76 5.75 -1.48
C ALA A 87 1.19 4.89 -2.61
N ASP A 88 1.44 3.59 -2.55
CA ASP A 88 0.83 2.63 -3.47
C ASP A 88 -0.67 2.52 -3.18
N ARG A 89 -1.46 2.36 -4.24
CA ARG A 89 -2.91 2.13 -4.16
C ARG A 89 -3.29 0.84 -4.84
N PHE A 90 -4.39 0.21 -4.47
CA PHE A 90 -4.90 -0.97 -5.15
C PHE A 90 -6.40 -1.09 -5.02
N MET A 91 -7.01 -1.78 -5.97
CA MET A 91 -8.43 -2.11 -5.94
C MET A 91 -8.63 -3.44 -5.23
N TRP A 92 -9.57 -3.49 -4.29
CA TRP A 92 -9.99 -4.72 -3.62
C TRP A 92 -11.50 -4.72 -3.45
N GLU A 93 -12.18 -5.76 -3.94
CA GLU A 93 -13.64 -5.89 -3.85
C GLU A 93 -14.43 -4.66 -4.36
N GLY A 94 -13.90 -3.98 -5.39
CA GLY A 94 -14.54 -2.80 -5.99
C GLY A 94 -14.23 -1.47 -5.29
N GLU A 95 -13.48 -1.50 -4.18
CA GLU A 95 -13.10 -0.34 -3.39
C GLU A 95 -11.61 -0.02 -3.57
N LEU A 96 -11.25 1.27 -3.48
CA LEU A 96 -9.86 1.72 -3.61
C LEU A 96 -9.21 1.80 -2.23
N TYR A 97 -8.06 1.17 -2.09
CA TYR A 97 -7.25 1.19 -0.87
C TYR A 97 -5.92 1.90 -1.12
N GLU A 98 -5.46 2.65 -0.13
CA GLU A 98 -4.14 3.29 -0.11
C GLU A 98 -3.29 2.75 1.02
N VAL A 99 -2.00 2.57 0.73
CA VAL A 99 -1.01 2.10 1.69
C VAL A 99 -0.60 3.23 2.62
N MET A 100 -1.03 3.15 3.87
CA MET A 100 -0.75 4.18 4.89
C MET A 100 0.60 3.97 5.55
N LYS A 101 0.98 2.71 5.79
CA LYS A 101 2.21 2.37 6.49
C LYS A 101 2.75 1.04 6.01
N VAL A 102 4.07 0.98 5.82
CA VAL A 102 4.80 -0.23 5.47
C VAL A 102 5.86 -0.49 6.53
N ILE A 103 5.90 -1.72 7.01
CA ILE A 103 6.94 -2.23 7.90
C ILE A 103 7.68 -3.31 7.11
N ASN A 104 8.97 -3.10 6.87
CA ASN A 104 9.85 -4.11 6.30
C ASN A 104 10.42 -4.97 7.42
N TYR A 105 10.10 -6.27 7.41
CA TYR A 105 10.71 -7.24 8.29
C TYR A 105 11.86 -7.92 7.57
N SER A 106 13.10 -7.56 7.94
CA SER A 106 14.33 -8.20 7.42
C SER A 106 14.99 -9.06 8.50
N MET A 107 14.35 -10.17 8.85
CA MET A 107 14.78 -11.07 9.94
C MET A 107 15.74 -12.19 9.47
N GLY A 108 16.14 -12.21 8.20
CA GLY A 108 17.08 -13.19 7.61
C GLY A 108 16.45 -14.55 7.29
N ILE A 109 15.43 -14.97 8.04
CA ILE A 109 14.68 -16.22 7.84
C ILE A 109 13.29 -15.96 7.23
N LEU A 110 12.64 -14.85 7.63
CA LEU A 110 11.25 -14.53 7.29
C LEU A 110 11.13 -13.11 6.73
N ASN A 111 11.77 -12.85 5.60
CA ASN A 111 11.75 -11.52 5.00
C ASN A 111 10.41 -11.25 4.32
N HIS A 112 9.67 -10.25 4.79
CA HIS A 112 8.37 -9.87 4.22
C HIS A 112 8.05 -8.39 4.51
N TYR A 113 7.19 -7.82 3.68
CA TYR A 113 6.60 -6.50 3.92
C TYR A 113 5.23 -6.67 4.55
N LYS A 114 4.98 -5.93 5.63
CA LYS A 114 3.65 -5.74 6.23
C LYS A 114 3.18 -4.33 5.90
N ALA A 115 2.15 -4.21 5.08
CA ALA A 115 1.49 -2.95 4.78
C ALA A 115 0.16 -2.85 5.54
N ILE A 116 -0.15 -1.66 6.04
CA ILE A 116 -1.47 -1.29 6.56
C ILE A 116 -2.10 -0.41 5.48
N CYS A 117 -3.24 -0.87 4.98
CA CYS A 117 -3.96 -0.25 3.89
C CYS A 117 -5.34 0.20 4.37
N MET A 118 -5.78 1.36 3.89
CA MET A 118 -7.06 1.94 4.30
C MET A 118 -7.88 2.30 3.07
N ARG A 119 -9.19 2.11 3.16
CA ARG A 119 -10.11 2.53 2.10
C ARG A 119 -10.03 4.04 1.93
N VAL A 120 -9.77 4.48 0.70
CA VAL A 120 -9.86 5.89 0.30
C VAL A 120 -11.27 6.13 -0.20
N GLU A 121 -11.92 7.16 0.32
CA GLU A 121 -13.21 7.57 -0.24
C GLU A 121 -13.02 7.94 -1.70
N ARG A 122 -13.84 7.32 -2.56
CA ARG A 122 -13.93 7.71 -3.95
C ARG A 122 -14.61 9.08 -3.95
N ASN A 123 -13.82 10.15 -4.04
CA ASN A 123 -14.39 11.47 -4.32
C ASN A 123 -15.11 11.34 -5.66
N SER A 124 -16.44 11.28 -5.61
CA SER A 124 -17.29 11.42 -6.77
C SER A 124 -17.13 12.84 -7.29
N THR A 125 -16.15 13.07 -8.16
CA THR A 125 -16.15 14.27 -8.99
C THR A 125 -17.32 14.15 -9.96
N ALA A 126 -18.38 14.89 -9.65
CA ALA A 126 -19.36 15.37 -10.62
C ALA A 126 -18.69 16.31 -11.63
#